data_AF-A0AAP9E3C2-F1
#
_entry.id   AF-A0AAP9E3C2-F1
#
_cell.length_a   1.000
_cell.length_b   1.000
_cell.length_c   1.000
_cell.angle_alpha   90.00
_cell.angle_beta   90.00
_cell.angle_gamma   90.00
#
_symmetry.space_group_name_H-M   'P 1'
#
loop_
_entity.id
_entity.type
_entity.pdbx_description
1 polymer ?
#
loop_
_entity_poly.entity_id
_entity_poly.type
_entity_poly.pdbx_seq_one_letter_code
_entity_poly.pdbx_strand_id
1 'polypeptide(L)'
;MGSDRRGFRDTASAALFTLLGAFVWALCSAAAAAIGLYVRNRLETDHATDIITLFFAGGLFGWLLAMAALHFLPPSTALPLRFAAACLAIAFFTLAVAAAFFAFEYRIFYAQWHAPAFSRIWFFQQLFTSLGAIYQFCVLGLGLYLPFAAVPLLPAGAFLCRRAQRAT
;
A
#
# COMPACT_ATOMS: atom_id res chain seq x y z
N MET A 1 6.49 -5.53 -39.77
CA MET A 1 6.82 -4.16 -39.31
C MET A 1 5.64 -3.38 -38.69
N GLY A 2 4.40 -3.46 -39.19
CA GLY A 2 3.25 -2.74 -38.59
C GLY A 2 2.55 -3.45 -37.41
N SER A 3 2.86 -4.74 -37.17
CA SER A 3 2.36 -5.51 -36.02
C SER A 3 3.21 -5.26 -34.76
N ASP A 4 4.54 -5.31 -34.88
CA ASP A 4 5.49 -5.08 -33.77
C ASP A 4 5.35 -3.68 -33.16
N ARG A 5 5.15 -2.66 -33.99
CA ARG A 5 4.95 -1.26 -33.53
C ARG A 5 3.63 -1.04 -32.80
N ARG A 6 2.59 -1.86 -33.07
CA ARG A 6 1.31 -1.79 -32.34
C ARG A 6 1.45 -2.48 -30.98
N GLY A 7 2.00 -3.68 -30.93
CA GLY A 7 2.28 -4.39 -29.67
C GLY A 7 3.13 -3.58 -28.70
N PHE A 8 4.21 -2.94 -29.19
CA PHE A 8 5.06 -2.07 -28.35
C PHE A 8 4.30 -0.88 -27.75
N ARG A 9 3.42 -0.23 -28.52
CA ARG A 9 2.64 0.93 -28.05
C ARG A 9 1.59 0.51 -27.02
N ASP A 10 0.95 -0.64 -27.21
CA ASP A 10 -0.04 -1.17 -26.28
C ASP A 10 0.60 -1.55 -24.95
N THR A 11 1.75 -2.24 -24.97
CA THR A 11 2.52 -2.58 -23.76
C THR A 11 3.04 -1.33 -23.05
N ALA A 12 3.60 -0.36 -23.78
CA ALA A 12 4.08 0.89 -23.20
C ALA A 12 2.96 1.70 -22.55
N SER A 13 1.77 1.74 -23.17
CA SER A 13 0.60 2.43 -22.60
C SER A 13 0.10 1.75 -21.32
N ALA A 14 0.12 0.42 -21.28
CA ALA A 14 -0.27 -0.35 -20.11
C ALA A 14 0.72 -0.16 -18.95
N ALA A 15 2.03 -0.18 -19.24
CA ALA A 15 3.07 0.09 -18.26
C ALA A 15 3.01 1.53 -17.72
N LEU A 16 2.85 2.51 -18.60
CA LEU A 16 2.70 3.92 -18.21
C LEU A 16 1.49 4.13 -17.30
N PHE A 17 0.35 3.51 -17.64
CA PHE A 17 -0.84 3.52 -16.81
C PHE A 17 -0.57 2.95 -15.41
N THR A 18 0.09 1.79 -15.35
CA THR A 18 0.45 1.14 -14.08
C THR A 18 1.31 2.05 -13.21
N LEU A 19 2.35 2.65 -13.81
CA LEU A 19 3.27 3.53 -13.10
C LEU A 19 2.59 4.83 -12.65
N LEU A 20 1.79 5.45 -13.53
CA LEU A 20 1.08 6.69 -13.21
C LEU A 20 0.01 6.45 -12.13
N GLY A 21 -0.76 5.36 -12.22
CA GLY A 21 -1.74 4.99 -11.21
C GLY A 21 -1.08 4.74 -9.84
N ALA A 22 0.03 4.02 -9.82
CA ALA A 22 0.80 3.78 -8.60
C ALA A 22 1.33 5.09 -8.00
N PHE A 23 1.89 5.97 -8.84
CA PHE A 23 2.42 7.26 -8.38
C PHE A 23 1.33 8.20 -7.85
N VAL A 24 0.20 8.32 -8.56
CA VAL A 24 -0.94 9.13 -8.10
C VAL A 24 -1.49 8.58 -6.78
N TRP A 25 -1.65 7.27 -6.65
CA TRP A 25 -2.11 6.66 -5.41
C TRP A 25 -1.12 6.81 -4.25
N ALA A 26 0.18 6.76 -4.53
CA ALA A 26 1.23 7.06 -3.57
C ALA A 26 1.13 8.50 -3.05
N LEU A 27 0.93 9.48 -3.94
CA LEU A 27 0.71 10.88 -3.55
C LEU A 27 -0.56 11.06 -2.73
N CYS A 28 -1.68 10.45 -3.13
CA CYS A 28 -2.92 10.48 -2.37
C CYS A 28 -2.74 9.87 -0.97
N SER A 29 -1.99 8.77 -0.87
CA SER A 29 -1.75 8.09 0.40
C SER A 29 -0.86 8.92 1.33
N ALA A 30 0.20 9.51 0.80
CA ALA A 30 1.07 10.44 1.50
C ALA A 30 0.30 11.66 1.99
N ALA A 31 -0.55 12.25 1.14
CA ALA A 31 -1.39 13.40 1.49
C ALA A 31 -2.41 13.05 2.57
N ALA A 32 -3.07 11.90 2.50
CA ALA A 32 -4.02 11.45 3.52
C ALA A 32 -3.35 11.32 4.90
N ALA A 33 -2.16 10.70 4.95
CA ALA A 33 -1.37 10.60 6.18
C ALA A 33 -0.89 11.97 6.69
N ALA A 34 -0.44 12.86 5.79
CA ALA A 34 -0.03 14.21 6.15
C ALA A 34 -1.19 15.03 6.74
N ILE A 35 -2.39 14.94 6.16
CA ILE A 35 -3.59 15.58 6.69
C ILE A 35 -3.93 15.01 8.06
N GLY A 36 -3.91 13.67 8.22
CA GLY A 36 -4.15 13.04 9.51
C GLY A 36 -3.16 13.47 10.58
N LEU A 37 -1.88 13.62 10.21
CA LEU A 37 -0.84 14.08 11.10
C LEU A 37 -1.06 15.56 11.46
N TYR A 38 -1.33 16.41 10.48
CA TYR A 38 -1.67 17.81 10.71
C TYR A 38 -2.86 17.98 11.65
N VAL A 39 -3.93 17.18 11.48
CA VAL A 39 -5.11 17.24 12.35
C VAL A 39 -4.77 16.77 13.77
N ARG A 40 -3.91 15.77 13.94
CA ARG A 40 -3.55 15.22 15.26
C ARG A 40 -2.56 16.09 16.03
N ASN A 41 -1.51 16.60 15.37
CA ASN A 41 -0.42 17.30 16.04
C ASN A 41 0.20 18.44 15.22
N ARG A 42 -0.49 18.94 14.18
CA ARG A 42 -0.03 20.04 13.33
C ARG A 42 1.30 19.78 12.60
N LEU A 43 1.66 18.51 12.40
CA LEU A 43 2.95 18.07 11.84
C LEU A 43 4.15 18.33 12.76
N GLU A 44 3.93 18.66 14.04
CA GLU A 44 5.00 18.93 15.02
C GLU A 44 5.54 17.61 15.59
N THR A 45 6.20 16.82 14.75
CA THR A 45 6.93 15.61 15.14
C THR A 45 8.18 15.43 14.29
N ASP A 46 9.27 14.99 14.91
CA ASP A 46 10.55 14.74 14.25
C ASP A 46 10.44 13.66 13.15
N HIS A 47 9.41 12.81 13.19
CA HIS A 47 9.19 11.73 12.24
C HIS A 47 8.16 12.04 11.15
N ALA A 48 7.78 13.31 10.96
CA ALA A 48 6.73 13.66 10.00
C ALA A 48 7.06 13.19 8.58
N THR A 49 8.29 13.44 8.11
CA THR A 49 8.76 13.03 6.78
C THR A 49 8.81 11.50 6.65
N ASP A 50 9.25 10.79 7.69
CA ASP A 50 9.32 9.32 7.69
C ASP A 50 7.92 8.71 7.54
N ILE A 51 6.94 9.22 8.29
CA ILE A 51 5.55 8.76 8.24
C ILE A 51 4.94 9.03 6.86
N ILE A 52 5.16 10.23 6.29
CA ILE A 52 4.64 10.58 4.96
C ILE A 52 5.28 9.67 3.89
N THR A 53 6.58 9.42 3.99
CA THR A 53 7.32 8.53 3.08
C THR A 53 6.84 7.09 3.20
N LEU A 54 6.54 6.64 4.42
CA LEU A 54 6.01 5.31 4.70
C LEU A 54 4.67 5.08 3.96
N PHE A 55 3.75 6.04 4.04
CA PHE A 55 2.46 5.95 3.34
C PHE A 55 2.58 6.18 1.84
N PHE A 56 3.54 6.98 1.37
CA PHE A 56 3.87 7.08 -0.05
C PHE A 56 4.29 5.72 -0.61
N ALA A 57 5.26 5.06 0.04
CA ALA A 57 5.74 3.75 -0.38
C ALA A 57 4.65 2.67 -0.27
N GLY A 58 3.87 2.73 0.82
CA GLY A 58 2.67 1.92 1.00
C GLY A 58 1.72 2.03 -0.19
N GLY A 59 1.38 3.25 -0.60
CA GLY A 59 0.52 3.48 -1.77
C GLY A 59 1.16 2.96 -3.06
N LEU A 60 2.43 3.26 -3.29
CA LEU A 60 3.12 2.87 -4.52
C LEU A 60 3.08 1.34 -4.75
N PHE A 61 3.50 0.55 -3.76
CA PHE A 61 3.49 -0.90 -3.87
C PHE A 61 2.09 -1.49 -3.67
N GLY A 62 1.26 -0.84 -2.86
CA GLY A 62 -0.13 -1.22 -2.64
C GLY A 62 -0.94 -1.26 -3.94
N TRP A 63 -0.72 -0.29 -4.82
CA TRP A 63 -1.33 -0.27 -6.15
C TRP A 63 -0.94 -1.47 -7.01
N LEU A 64 0.35 -1.79 -7.07
CA LEU A 64 0.86 -2.90 -7.86
C LEU A 64 0.31 -4.24 -7.36
N LEU A 65 0.32 -4.44 -6.05
CA LEU A 65 -0.19 -5.66 -5.41
C LEU A 65 -1.71 -5.77 -5.55
N ALA A 66 -2.45 -4.67 -5.44
CA ALA A 66 -3.90 -4.66 -5.64
C ALA A 66 -4.26 -5.06 -7.08
N MET A 67 -3.56 -4.52 -8.09
CA MET A 67 -3.79 -4.94 -9.48
C MET A 67 -3.50 -6.44 -9.69
N ALA A 68 -2.40 -6.94 -9.13
CA ALA A 68 -2.07 -8.36 -9.20
C ALA A 68 -3.14 -9.23 -8.53
N ALA A 69 -3.62 -8.83 -7.35
CA ALA A 69 -4.67 -9.55 -6.63
C ALA A 69 -6.01 -9.56 -7.39
N LEU A 70 -6.37 -8.43 -8.02
CA LEU A 70 -7.61 -8.32 -8.79
C LEU A 70 -7.62 -9.17 -10.06
N HIS A 71 -6.45 -9.62 -10.55
CA HIS A 71 -6.37 -10.55 -11.67
C HIS A 71 -6.97 -11.93 -11.33
N PHE A 72 -6.98 -12.32 -10.05
CA PHE A 72 -7.53 -13.60 -9.61
C PHE A 72 -9.06 -13.57 -9.43
N LEU A 73 -9.72 -12.43 -9.64
CA LEU A 73 -11.18 -12.35 -9.61
C LEU A 73 -11.80 -13.03 -10.84
N PRO A 74 -12.75 -13.95 -10.66
CA PRO A 74 -13.45 -14.57 -11.78
C PRO A 74 -14.09 -13.53 -12.72
N PRO A 75 -14.10 -13.75 -14.05
CA PRO A 75 -14.79 -12.88 -15.00
C PRO A 75 -16.29 -12.74 -14.70
N SER A 76 -16.91 -13.78 -14.13
CA SER A 76 -18.33 -13.81 -13.72
C SER A 76 -18.66 -12.98 -12.48
N THR A 77 -17.68 -12.34 -11.84
CA THR A 77 -17.93 -11.58 -10.61
C THR A 77 -18.79 -10.35 -10.89
N ALA A 78 -19.89 -10.19 -10.15
CA ALA A 78 -20.79 -9.05 -10.26
C ALA A 78 -20.05 -7.71 -10.03
N LEU A 79 -20.48 -6.66 -10.75
CA LEU A 79 -19.83 -5.34 -10.72
C LEU A 79 -19.71 -4.75 -9.30
N PRO A 80 -20.75 -4.77 -8.43
CA PRO A 80 -20.63 -4.24 -7.07
C PRO A 80 -19.57 -4.97 -6.24
N LEU A 81 -19.49 -6.30 -6.37
CA LEU A 81 -18.51 -7.11 -5.66
C LEU A 81 -17.09 -6.85 -6.17
N ARG A 82 -16.90 -6.67 -7.49
CA ARG A 82 -15.61 -6.27 -8.06
C ARG A 82 -15.16 -4.90 -7.58
N PHE A 83 -16.07 -3.93 -7.48
CA PHE A 83 -15.77 -2.61 -6.95
C PHE A 83 -15.36 -2.68 -5.46
N ALA A 84 -16.12 -3.40 -4.65
CA ALA A 84 -15.79 -3.62 -3.24
C ALA A 84 -14.42 -4.31 -3.09
N ALA A 85 -14.16 -5.36 -3.88
CA ALA A 85 -12.88 -6.05 -3.89
C ALA A 85 -11.72 -5.11 -4.31
N ALA A 86 -11.93 -4.21 -5.27
CA ALA A 86 -10.94 -3.23 -5.67
C ALA A 86 -10.61 -2.23 -4.55
N CYS A 87 -11.63 -1.69 -3.87
CA CYS A 87 -11.45 -0.81 -2.70
C CYS A 87 -10.74 -1.54 -1.54
N LEU A 88 -11.15 -2.77 -1.25
CA LEU A 88 -10.53 -3.57 -0.18
C LEU A 88 -9.09 -3.93 -0.52
N ALA A 89 -8.80 -4.36 -1.75
CA ALA A 89 -7.46 -4.73 -2.17
C ALA A 89 -6.51 -3.53 -2.08
N ILE A 90 -6.88 -2.37 -2.65
CA ILE A 90 -6.00 -1.20 -2.64
C ILE A 90 -5.76 -0.69 -1.21
N ALA A 91 -6.78 -0.68 -0.34
CA ALA A 91 -6.61 -0.29 1.06
C ALA A 91 -5.73 -1.30 1.81
N PHE A 92 -6.05 -2.59 1.69
CA PHE A 92 -5.34 -3.68 2.38
C PHE A 92 -3.86 -3.70 2.01
N PHE A 93 -3.52 -3.73 0.72
CA PHE A 93 -2.12 -3.82 0.31
C PHE A 93 -1.34 -2.54 0.62
N THR A 94 -1.98 -1.37 0.57
CA THR A 94 -1.34 -0.10 0.99
C THR A 94 -0.93 -0.16 2.46
N LEU A 95 -1.86 -0.58 3.32
CA LEU A 95 -1.63 -0.67 4.76
C LEU A 95 -0.68 -1.81 5.12
N ALA A 96 -0.76 -2.96 4.43
CA ALA A 96 0.12 -4.09 4.65
C ALA A 96 1.58 -3.76 4.30
N VAL A 97 1.83 -3.07 3.19
CA VAL A 97 3.19 -2.62 2.82
C VAL A 97 3.70 -1.60 3.83
N ALA A 98 2.89 -0.60 4.19
CA ALA A 98 3.29 0.40 5.18
C ALA A 98 3.59 -0.25 6.55
N ALA A 99 2.78 -1.20 7.00
CA ALA A 99 3.02 -1.96 8.22
C ALA A 99 4.31 -2.81 8.13
N ALA A 100 4.58 -3.43 6.99
CA ALA A 100 5.79 -4.22 6.78
C ALA A 100 7.06 -3.35 6.82
N PHE A 101 7.04 -2.18 6.16
CA PHE A 101 8.16 -1.24 6.17
C PHE A 101 8.38 -0.66 7.57
N PHE A 102 7.29 -0.32 8.27
CA PHE A 102 7.37 0.08 9.67
C PHE A 102 8.00 -1.03 10.54
N ALA A 103 7.58 -2.28 10.34
CA ALA A 103 8.12 -3.41 11.09
C ALA A 103 9.60 -3.68 10.77
N PHE A 104 10.08 -3.41 9.56
CA PHE A 104 11.49 -3.49 9.22
C PHE A 104 12.31 -2.42 9.93
N GLU A 105 11.86 -1.17 9.90
CA GLU A 105 12.54 -0.06 10.58
C GLU A 105 12.57 -0.30 12.09
N TYR A 106 11.42 -0.67 12.66
CA TYR A 106 11.29 -1.03 14.07
C TYR A 106 12.26 -2.16 14.43
N ARG A 107 12.33 -3.21 13.60
CA ARG A 107 13.27 -4.31 13.83
C ARG A 107 14.72 -3.87 13.74
N ILE A 108 15.11 -2.99 12.81
CA ILE A 108 16.50 -2.51 12.68
C ILE A 108 16.91 -1.80 13.97
N PHE A 109 16.04 -0.94 14.51
CA PHE A 109 16.27 -0.28 15.79
C PHE A 109 16.44 -1.28 16.94
N TYR A 110 15.56 -2.28 17.03
CA TYR A 110 15.58 -3.25 18.13
C TYR A 110 16.61 -4.39 18.00
N ALA A 111 17.24 -4.55 16.83
CA ALA A 111 18.13 -5.67 16.54
C ALA A 111 19.36 -5.73 17.47
N GLN A 112 19.81 -4.61 18.01
CA GLN A 112 20.95 -4.54 18.94
C GLN A 112 20.69 -5.23 20.29
N TRP A 113 19.42 -5.43 20.66
CA TRP A 113 19.03 -6.16 21.87
C TRP A 113 18.61 -7.60 21.58
N HIS A 114 18.73 -8.06 20.33
CA HIS A 114 18.44 -9.44 19.98
C HIS A 114 19.62 -10.36 20.31
N ALA A 115 19.29 -11.62 20.61
CA ALA A 115 20.25 -12.70 20.76
C ALA A 115 21.04 -12.92 19.46
N PRO A 116 22.14 -13.68 19.49
CA PRO A 116 22.91 -13.99 18.28
C PRO A 116 22.02 -14.54 17.16
N ALA A 117 22.27 -14.06 15.94
CA ALA A 117 21.51 -14.44 14.76
C ALA A 117 21.46 -15.97 14.61
N PHE A 118 20.31 -16.48 14.15
CA PHE A 118 20.02 -17.90 13.97
C PHE A 118 19.94 -18.75 15.25
N SER A 119 20.01 -18.15 16.43
CA SER A 119 19.61 -18.83 17.66
C SER A 119 18.08 -19.00 17.74
N ARG A 120 17.62 -20.00 18.51
CA ARG A 120 16.18 -20.20 18.78
C ARG A 120 15.53 -18.93 19.36
N ILE A 121 16.23 -18.23 20.25
CA ILE A 121 15.75 -17.00 20.90
C ILE A 121 15.62 -15.88 19.88
N TRP A 122 16.60 -15.73 18.98
CA TRP A 122 16.57 -14.73 17.92
C TRP A 122 15.34 -14.86 17.03
N PHE A 123 14.92 -16.09 16.67
CA PHE A 123 13.70 -16.30 15.89
C PHE A 123 12.43 -15.81 16.62
N PHE A 124 12.32 -16.10 17.92
CA PHE A 124 11.20 -15.59 18.72
C PHE A 124 11.22 -14.07 18.82
N GLN A 125 12.38 -13.47 19.07
CA GLN A 125 12.52 -12.01 19.14
C GLN A 125 12.18 -11.36 17.80
N GLN A 126 12.67 -11.90 16.69
CA GLN A 126 12.36 -11.44 15.34
C GLN A 126 10.85 -11.48 15.07
N LEU A 127 10.18 -12.58 15.42
CA LEU A 127 8.73 -12.72 15.21
C LEU A 127 7.93 -11.74 16.07
N PHE A 128 8.17 -11.71 17.39
CA PHE A 128 7.37 -10.90 18.31
C PHE A 128 7.66 -9.40 18.21
N THR A 129 8.90 -8.99 17.89
CA THR A 129 9.21 -7.58 17.58
C THR A 129 8.46 -7.13 16.33
N SER A 130 8.46 -7.92 15.25
CA SER A 130 7.73 -7.58 14.04
C SER A 130 6.21 -7.57 14.24
N LEU A 131 5.65 -8.56 14.95
CA LEU A 131 4.22 -8.58 15.28
C LEU A 131 3.81 -7.39 16.15
N GLY A 132 4.62 -7.04 17.15
CA GLY A 132 4.41 -5.86 17.99
C GLY A 132 4.40 -4.56 17.17
N ALA A 133 5.34 -4.42 16.24
CA ALA A 133 5.40 -3.27 15.33
C ALA A 133 4.15 -3.18 14.44
N ILE A 134 3.71 -4.30 13.85
CA ILE A 134 2.49 -4.34 13.03
C ILE A 134 1.27 -3.94 13.87
N TYR A 135 1.16 -4.45 15.10
CA TYR A 135 0.07 -4.07 16.00
C TYR A 135 0.08 -2.56 16.31
N GLN A 136 1.25 -2.00 16.64
CA GLN A 136 1.40 -0.55 16.88
C GLN A 136 1.02 0.27 15.65
N PHE A 137 1.47 -0.15 14.46
CA PHE A 137 1.08 0.48 13.20
C PHE A 137 -0.44 0.40 12.98
N CYS A 138 -1.08 -0.73 13.26
CA CYS A 138 -2.53 -0.86 13.12
C CYS A 138 -3.27 0.14 14.03
N VAL A 139 -2.84 0.30 15.28
CA VAL A 139 -3.50 1.24 16.21
C VAL A 139 -3.28 2.69 15.78
N LEU A 140 -2.04 3.07 15.45
CA LEU A 140 -1.68 4.47 15.19
C LEU A 140 -1.87 4.86 13.72
N GLY A 141 -1.34 4.04 12.81
CA GLY A 141 -1.36 4.25 11.37
C GLY A 141 -2.76 4.22 10.76
N LEU A 142 -3.64 3.30 11.18
CA LEU A 142 -5.03 3.30 10.70
C LEU A 142 -5.76 4.58 11.09
N GLY A 143 -5.60 5.02 12.35
CA GLY A 143 -6.24 6.25 12.83
C GLY A 143 -5.62 7.53 12.28
N LEU A 144 -4.44 7.44 11.66
CA LEU A 144 -3.82 8.55 10.92
C LEU A 144 -4.34 8.60 9.48
N TYR A 145 -4.43 7.43 8.84
CA TYR A 145 -4.75 7.30 7.42
C TYR A 145 -6.25 7.41 7.14
N LEU A 146 -7.07 6.80 8.01
CA LEU A 146 -8.52 6.90 7.98
C LEU A 146 -8.97 8.01 8.95
N PRO A 147 -9.98 8.83 8.59
CA PRO A 147 -10.90 8.68 7.45
C PRO A 147 -10.41 9.32 6.13
N PHE A 148 -9.30 10.06 6.13
CA PHE A 148 -8.91 10.92 4.99
C PHE A 148 -8.68 10.14 3.70
N ALA A 149 -8.11 8.93 3.78
CA ALA A 149 -7.90 8.08 2.63
C ALA A 149 -9.20 7.58 1.98
N ALA A 150 -10.34 7.61 2.68
CA ALA A 150 -11.62 7.17 2.11
C ALA A 150 -12.04 8.00 0.89
N VAL A 151 -11.67 9.29 0.85
CA VAL A 151 -12.00 10.19 -0.26
C VAL A 151 -11.35 9.75 -1.58
N PRO A 152 -10.01 9.57 -1.66
CA PRO A 152 -9.38 9.05 -2.88
C PRO A 152 -9.59 7.53 -3.07
N LEU A 153 -9.95 6.78 -2.04
CA LEU A 153 -10.15 5.32 -2.12
C LEU A 153 -11.26 4.93 -3.10
N LEU A 154 -12.41 5.61 -3.03
CA LEU A 154 -13.55 5.31 -3.89
C LEU A 154 -13.26 5.50 -5.39
N PRO A 155 -12.69 6.63 -5.86
CA PRO A 155 -12.32 6.78 -7.26
C PRO A 155 -11.20 5.82 -7.68
N ALA A 156 -10.22 5.54 -6.80
CA ALA A 156 -9.18 4.54 -7.08
C ALA A 156 -9.76 3.13 -7.29
N GLY A 157 -10.66 2.70 -6.39
CA GLY A 157 -11.36 1.42 -6.52
C GLY A 157 -12.23 1.35 -7.78
N ALA A 158 -12.93 2.43 -8.14
CA ALA A 158 -13.74 2.49 -9.36
C ALA A 158 -12.86 2.35 -10.61
N PHE A 159 -11.69 3.00 -10.60
CA PHE A 159 -10.73 2.95 -11.71
C PHE A 159 -10.12 1.56 -11.87
N LEU A 160 -9.68 0.93 -10.77
CA LEU A 160 -9.17 -0.43 -10.76
C LEU A 160 -10.23 -1.45 -11.20
N CYS A 161 -11.47 -1.29 -10.73
CA CYS A 161 -12.60 -2.13 -11.12
C CYS A 161 -12.86 -2.09 -12.63
N ARG A 162 -12.95 -0.88 -13.22
CA ARG A 162 -13.14 -0.68 -14.67
C ARG A 162 -11.98 -1.27 -15.48
N ARG A 163 -10.75 -1.18 -14.98
CA ARG A 163 -9.57 -1.74 -15.67
C ARG A 163 -9.56 -3.26 -15.65
N ALA A 164 -9.89 -3.86 -14.52
CA ALA A 164 -10.00 -5.32 -14.39
C ALA A 164 -11.11 -5.89 -15.28
N GLN A 165 -12.17 -5.13 -15.58
CA GLN A 165 -13.18 -5.53 -16.56
C GLN A 165 -12.69 -5.55 -18.00
N ARG A 166 -11.79 -4.64 -18.38
CA ARG A 166 -11.27 -4.57 -19.77
C ARG A 166 -10.20 -5.63 -20.07
N ALA A 167 -9.67 -6.29 -19.04
CA ALA A 167 -8.60 -7.28 -19.17
C ALA A 167 -9.11 -8.74 -19.20
N THR A 168 -10.37 -8.97 -18.81
CA THR A 168 -11.10 -10.25 -18.88
C THR A 168 -12.06 -10.23 -20.04
#